data_AF-A0A3E0G826-F1
#
_entry.id   AF-A0A3E0G826-F1
#
_cell.length_a   1.000
_cell.length_b   1.000
_cell.length_c   1.000
_cell.angle_alpha   90.00
_cell.angle_beta   90.00
_cell.angle_gamma   90.00
#
_symmetry.space_group_name_H-M   'P 1'
#
loop_
_entity.id
_entity.type
_entity.pdbx_description
1 polymer ?
#
loop_
_entity_poly.entity_id
_entity_poly.type
_entity_poly.pdbx_seq_one_letter_code
_entity_poly.pdbx_strand_id
1 'polypeptide(L)'
;MQIIVKAARDQDLYVEWSSNVDGPTFVGTRAETAAYLASTGPTGPSDSVEDRLARADRTGTSAKSMPGEVPTGAWEDSGFVVARDDVEVGTPFGWLPRGRLGAFAHACARDDAPAAYALLDPFDVSPGQL
;
A
#
# COMPACT_ATOMS: atom_id res chain seq x y z
N MET A 1 -8.05 -7.43 -1.93
CA MET A 1 -8.23 -6.94 -0.54
C MET A 1 -7.78 -5.49 -0.48
N GLN A 2 -8.50 -4.64 0.27
CA GLN A 2 -8.15 -3.23 0.45
C GLN A 2 -7.49 -2.99 1.82
N ILE A 3 -6.29 -2.44 1.85
CA ILE A 3 -5.58 -2.05 3.07
C ILE A 3 -5.28 -0.56 3.02
N ILE A 4 -5.39 0.13 4.17
CA ILE A 4 -4.96 1.52 4.31
C ILE A 4 -3.63 1.54 5.03
N VAL A 5 -2.61 2.08 4.40
CA VAL A 5 -1.24 2.16 4.92
C VAL A 5 -0.89 3.62 5.15
N LYS A 6 -0.42 3.96 6.36
CA LYS A 6 0.13 5.29 6.63
C LYS A 6 1.59 5.33 6.20
N ALA A 7 1.93 6.26 5.32
CA ALA A 7 3.23 6.28 4.64
C ALA A 7 4.42 6.45 5.59
N ALA A 8 4.27 7.33 6.59
CA ALA A 8 5.26 7.54 7.65
C ALA A 8 4.57 7.94 8.96
N ARG A 9 5.23 7.74 10.10
CA ARG A 9 4.65 7.96 11.43
C ARG A 9 4.27 9.43 11.68
N ASP A 10 5.08 10.34 11.13
CA ASP A 10 5.03 11.79 11.32
C ASP A 10 4.41 12.54 10.13
N GLN A 11 3.88 11.83 9.13
CA GLN A 11 3.25 12.42 7.95
C GLN A 11 1.75 12.18 7.94
N ASP A 12 0.98 13.19 7.53
CA ASP A 12 -0.44 13.05 7.22
C ASP A 12 -0.62 12.58 5.78
N LEU A 13 -0.16 11.35 5.51
CA LEU A 13 -0.22 10.74 4.20
C LEU A 13 -0.57 9.25 4.31
N TYR A 14 -1.63 8.85 3.62
CA TYR A 14 -2.17 7.51 3.61
C TYR A 14 -2.31 7.03 2.17
N VAL A 15 -2.10 5.75 2.00
CA VAL A 15 -2.19 5.04 0.74
C VAL A 15 -3.22 3.94 0.91
N GLU A 16 -4.20 3.89 0.02
CA GLU A 16 -4.94 2.66 -0.18
C GLU A 16 -4.11 1.74 -1.06
N TRP A 17 -3.87 0.52 -0.55
CA TRP A 17 -3.20 -0.55 -1.26
C TRP A 17 -4.20 -1.65 -1.59
N SER A 18 -4.27 -2.01 -2.87
CA SER A 18 -5.13 -3.07 -3.36
C SER A 18 -4.29 -4.30 -3.72
N SER A 19 -4.55 -5.41 -3.03
CA SER A 19 -3.92 -6.71 -3.38
C SER A 19 -4.48 -7.33 -4.67
N ASN A 20 -5.43 -6.67 -5.35
CA ASN A 20 -5.94 -7.17 -6.63
C ASN A 20 -5.05 -6.72 -7.79
N VAL A 21 -4.34 -5.59 -7.62
CA VAL A 21 -3.42 -5.00 -8.60
C VAL A 21 -2.00 -4.83 -8.02
N ASP A 22 -1.78 -5.34 -6.80
CA ASP A 22 -0.56 -5.19 -6.01
C ASP A 22 0.07 -3.79 -6.10
N GLY A 23 -0.78 -2.79 -5.85
CA GLY A 23 -0.41 -1.40 -6.03
C GLY A 23 -1.34 -0.40 -5.33
N PRO A 24 -0.94 0.89 -5.30
CA PRO A 24 -1.72 1.95 -4.71
C PRO A 24 -2.91 2.31 -5.60
N THR A 25 -4.07 2.45 -4.99
CA THR A 25 -5.31 2.76 -5.69
C THR A 25 -5.91 4.11 -5.23
N PHE A 26 -5.40 4.65 -4.13
CA PHE A 26 -5.66 6.01 -3.66
C PHE A 26 -4.48 6.53 -2.82
N VAL A 27 -4.24 7.85 -2.82
CA VAL A 27 -3.31 8.53 -1.92
C VAL A 27 -3.89 9.87 -1.46
N GLY A 28 -3.77 10.17 -0.17
CA GLY A 28 -4.25 11.44 0.38
C GLY A 28 -3.96 11.60 1.87
N THR A 29 -4.39 12.74 2.41
CA THR A 29 -4.42 13.02 3.86
C THR A 29 -5.42 12.13 4.58
N ARG A 30 -5.35 12.07 5.92
CA ARG A 30 -6.32 11.30 6.72
C ARG A 30 -7.77 11.66 6.41
N ALA A 31 -8.05 12.95 6.24
CA ALA A 31 -9.39 13.45 5.97
C ALA A 31 -9.88 13.02 4.57
N GLU A 32 -9.02 13.12 3.55
CA GLU A 32 -9.33 12.68 2.19
C GLU A 32 -9.52 11.16 2.14
N THR A 33 -8.67 10.39 2.84
CA THR A 33 -8.83 8.94 2.95
C THR A 33 -10.12 8.56 3.65
N ALA A 34 -10.53 9.29 4.70
CA ALA A 34 -11.82 9.05 5.36
C ALA A 34 -13.00 9.26 4.40
N ALA A 35 -12.96 10.34 3.62
CA ALA A 35 -13.99 10.65 2.62
C ALA A 35 -14.01 9.58 1.50
N TYR A 36 -12.83 9.18 1.00
CA TYR A 36 -12.69 8.11 0.03
C TYR A 36 -13.30 6.80 0.53
N LEU A 37 -12.93 6.35 1.74
CA LEU A 37 -13.46 5.12 2.34
C LEU A 37 -14.97 5.15 2.57
N ALA A 38 -15.51 6.30 2.98
CA ALA A 38 -16.94 6.48 3.12
C ALA A 38 -17.68 6.35 1.77
N SER A 39 -17.04 6.77 0.67
CA SER A 39 -17.61 6.69 -0.68
C SER A 39 -17.55 5.30 -1.31
N THR A 40 -16.55 4.48 -0.95
CA THR A 40 -16.39 3.10 -1.49
C THR A 40 -17.26 2.07 -0.78
N GLY A 41 -17.94 2.46 0.30
CA GLY A 41 -18.77 1.60 1.12
C GLY A 41 -17.99 0.79 2.17
N PRO A 42 -18.68 0.27 3.21
CA PRO A 42 -18.03 -0.48 4.28
C PRO A 42 -17.53 -1.84 3.80
N THR A 43 -16.32 -2.22 4.22
CA THR A 43 -15.75 -3.56 3.99
C THR A 43 -16.34 -4.62 4.93
N GLY A 44 -17.19 -4.22 5.88
CA GLY A 44 -17.94 -5.10 6.78
C GLY A 44 -18.65 -4.33 7.91
N PRO A 45 -19.63 -4.96 8.61
CA PRO A 45 -20.44 -4.30 9.64
C PRO A 45 -19.68 -3.96 10.94
N SER A 46 -18.46 -4.48 11.12
CA SER A 46 -17.66 -4.35 12.35
C SER A 46 -16.33 -3.60 12.16
N ASP A 47 -16.14 -2.90 11.05
CA ASP A 47 -14.89 -2.16 10.77
C ASP A 47 -15.24 -0.79 10.18
N SER A 48 -15.45 0.19 11.06
CA SER A 48 -15.77 1.55 10.63
C SER A 48 -14.58 2.22 9.94
N VAL A 49 -14.84 3.28 9.18
CA VAL A 49 -13.78 4.12 8.57
C VAL A 49 -12.79 4.59 9.65
N GLU A 50 -13.30 5.03 10.80
CA GLU A 50 -12.46 5.52 11.89
C GLU A 50 -11.64 4.39 12.53
N ASP A 51 -12.21 3.19 12.72
CA ASP A 51 -11.45 2.05 13.24
C ASP A 51 -10.28 1.66 12.34
N ARG A 52 -10.47 1.74 11.02
CA ARG A 52 -9.43 1.44 10.03
C ARG A 52 -8.32 2.49 10.07
N LEU A 53 -8.68 3.78 10.09
CA LEU A 53 -7.70 4.87 10.13
C LEU A 53 -6.97 4.92 11.47
N ALA A 54 -7.66 4.76 12.60
CA ALA A 54 -7.06 4.70 13.93
C ALA A 54 -6.10 3.50 14.07
N ARG A 55 -6.39 2.38 13.41
CA ARG A 55 -5.47 1.24 13.31
C ARG A 55 -4.24 1.61 12.49
N ALA A 56 -4.43 2.19 11.29
CA ALA A 56 -3.32 2.65 10.46
C ALA A 56 -2.44 3.69 11.15
N ASP A 57 -3.01 4.58 11.95
CA ASP A 57 -2.26 5.52 12.79
C ASP A 57 -1.35 4.82 13.79
N ARG A 58 -1.88 3.81 14.48
CA ARG A 58 -1.17 3.10 15.55
C ARG A 58 -0.12 2.13 15.01
N THR A 59 -0.45 1.38 13.96
CA THR A 59 0.34 0.24 13.50
C THR A 59 0.91 0.41 12.09
N GLY A 60 0.60 1.50 11.39
CA GLY A 60 1.04 1.76 10.03
C GLY A 60 0.15 1.16 8.95
N THR A 61 -0.79 0.31 9.32
CA THR A 61 -1.71 -0.40 8.43
C THR A 61 -3.07 -0.62 9.07
N SER A 62 -4.13 -0.62 8.25
CA SER A 62 -5.46 -1.05 8.67
C SER A 62 -5.64 -2.57 8.62
N ALA A 63 -4.67 -3.32 8.09
CA ALA A 63 -4.72 -4.77 8.04
C ALA A 63 -4.78 -5.36 9.46
N LYS A 64 -5.58 -6.42 9.61
CA LYS A 64 -5.63 -7.23 10.82
C LYS A 64 -4.65 -8.38 10.63
N SER A 65 -3.85 -8.70 11.64
CA SER A 65 -2.99 -9.90 11.63
C SER A 65 -3.55 -10.99 12.52
N MET A 66 -3.16 -12.23 12.22
CA MET A 66 -3.29 -13.34 13.14
C MET A 66 -2.23 -13.24 14.26
N PRO A 67 -2.44 -13.89 15.42
CA PRO A 67 -1.44 -13.92 16.47
C PRO A 67 -0.09 -14.45 15.97
N GLY A 68 0.98 -13.68 16.17
CA GLY A 68 2.35 -14.04 15.74
C GLY A 68 2.76 -13.51 14.37
N GLU A 69 1.87 -12.83 13.65
CA GLU A 69 2.17 -12.25 12.33
C GLU A 69 2.26 -10.72 12.38
N VAL A 70 3.20 -10.17 11.60
CA VAL A 70 3.25 -8.74 11.28
C VAL A 70 2.25 -8.49 10.16
N PRO A 71 1.20 -7.66 10.37
CA PRO A 71 0.24 -7.39 9.31
C PRO A 71 0.93 -6.65 8.15
N THR A 72 0.55 -6.97 6.92
CA THR A 72 1.08 -6.32 5.71
C THR A 72 0.96 -4.79 5.80
N GLY A 73 2.06 -4.12 5.52
CA GLY A 73 2.18 -2.68 5.60
C GLY A 73 2.23 -2.12 7.02
N ALA A 74 2.43 -2.95 8.05
CA ALA A 74 2.70 -2.47 9.40
C ALA A 74 4.02 -1.69 9.48
N TRP A 75 4.26 -0.98 10.58
CA TRP A 75 5.49 -0.20 10.76
C TRP A 75 6.76 -1.04 10.70
N GLU A 76 6.67 -2.29 11.13
CA GLU A 76 7.75 -3.27 11.15
C GLU A 76 7.93 -3.95 9.78
N ASP A 77 6.99 -3.77 8.85
CA ASP A 77 7.09 -4.28 7.49
C ASP A 77 8.14 -3.49 6.69
N SER A 78 8.98 -4.18 5.94
CA SER A 78 10.09 -3.57 5.21
C SER A 78 9.67 -2.96 3.88
N GLY A 79 8.51 -3.34 3.34
CA GLY A 79 8.06 -2.88 2.03
C GLY A 79 6.95 -3.72 1.40
N PHE A 80 6.80 -3.57 0.09
CA PHE A 80 5.72 -4.19 -0.68
C PHE A 80 6.28 -4.80 -1.96
N VAL A 81 5.73 -5.94 -2.37
CA VAL A 81 5.87 -6.39 -3.75
C VAL A 81 4.97 -5.54 -4.63
N VAL A 82 5.49 -5.02 -5.73
CA VAL A 82 4.74 -4.30 -6.75
C VAL A 82 4.60 -5.17 -7.98
N ALA A 83 3.38 -5.34 -8.48
CA ALA A 83 3.14 -6.01 -9.76
C ALA A 83 3.03 -4.99 -10.90
N ARG A 84 3.18 -5.49 -12.14
CA ARG A 84 2.94 -4.71 -13.36
C ARG A 84 1.67 -5.19 -14.04
N ASP A 85 0.81 -4.23 -14.39
CA ASP A 85 -0.45 -4.51 -15.08
C ASP A 85 -0.28 -4.79 -16.58
N ASP A 86 0.88 -4.46 -17.18
CA ASP A 86 1.13 -4.57 -18.62
C ASP A 86 1.75 -5.91 -19.07
N VAL A 87 1.96 -6.85 -18.14
CA VAL A 87 2.53 -8.17 -18.45
C VAL A 87 1.47 -9.26 -18.21
N GLU A 88 1.45 -9.81 -17.00
CA GLU A 88 0.47 -10.76 -16.50
C GLU A 88 0.12 -10.32 -15.07
N VAL A 89 -1.17 -10.19 -14.77
CA VAL A 89 -1.66 -9.74 -13.47
C VAL A 89 -1.03 -10.56 -12.35
N GLY A 90 -0.43 -9.87 -11.38
CA GLY A 90 0.26 -10.51 -10.26
C GLY A 90 1.72 -10.90 -10.54
N THR A 91 2.29 -10.57 -11.70
CA THR A 91 3.74 -10.77 -11.96
C THR A 91 4.55 -9.74 -11.14
N PRO A 92 5.37 -10.18 -10.18
CA PRO A 92 6.20 -9.28 -9.40
C PRO A 92 7.18 -8.52 -10.29
N PHE A 93 7.23 -7.20 -10.14
CA PHE A 93 8.11 -6.32 -10.90
C PHE A 93 9.28 -5.79 -10.06
N GLY A 94 9.01 -5.39 -8.82
CA GLY A 94 10.04 -4.91 -7.92
C GLY A 94 9.58 -4.85 -6.47
N TRP A 95 10.55 -4.63 -5.60
CA TRP A 95 10.33 -4.38 -4.19
C TRP A 95 10.22 -2.88 -3.94
N LEU A 96 9.17 -2.43 -3.28
CA LEU A 96 8.99 -1.05 -2.83
C LEU A 96 9.38 -0.94 -1.35
N PRO A 97 10.54 -0.35 -1.00
CA PRO A 97 10.86 -0.08 0.39
C PRO A 97 9.80 0.78 1.04
N ARG A 98 9.39 0.44 2.28
CA ARG A 98 8.35 1.17 3.02
C ARG A 98 8.58 2.68 3.02
N GLY A 99 9.82 3.11 3.24
CA GLY A 99 10.18 4.53 3.29
C GLY A 99 9.94 5.31 1.99
N ARG A 100 9.74 4.62 0.85
CA ARG A 100 9.44 5.22 -0.45
C ARG A 100 7.96 5.19 -0.82
N LEU A 101 7.10 4.59 0.03
CA LEU A 101 5.68 4.37 -0.25
C LEU A 101 4.94 5.65 -0.64
N GLY A 102 5.13 6.74 0.10
CA GLY A 102 4.45 8.01 -0.18
C GLY A 102 4.82 8.60 -1.55
N ALA A 103 6.12 8.61 -1.89
CA ALA A 103 6.60 9.09 -3.18
C ALA A 103 6.10 8.21 -4.33
N PHE A 104 6.08 6.89 -4.13
CA PHE A 104 5.58 5.93 -5.10
C PHE A 104 4.10 6.14 -5.39
N ALA A 105 3.27 6.24 -4.34
CA ALA A 105 1.84 6.46 -4.49
C ALA A 105 1.51 7.78 -5.21
N HIS A 106 2.26 8.85 -4.93
CA HIS A 106 2.12 10.11 -5.66
C HIS A 106 2.55 10.04 -7.13
N ALA A 107 3.57 9.23 -7.46
CA ALA A 107 3.94 9.01 -8.86
C ALA A 107 2.83 8.25 -9.60
N CYS A 108 2.27 7.19 -8.99
CA CYS A 108 1.13 6.45 -9.54
C CYS A 108 -0.10 7.35 -9.73
N ALA A 109 -0.44 8.19 -8.75
CA ALA A 109 -1.60 9.10 -8.85
C ALA A 109 -1.47 10.19 -9.94
N ARG A 110 -0.27 10.36 -10.52
CA ARG A 110 0.01 11.28 -11.64
C ARG A 110 0.21 10.55 -12.97
N ASP A 111 -0.03 9.24 -13.00
CA ASP A 111 0.26 8.36 -14.14
C ASP A 111 1.73 8.43 -14.60
N ASP A 112 2.66 8.75 -13.68
CA ASP A 112 4.09 8.86 -13.95
C ASP A 112 4.80 7.54 -13.64
N ALA A 113 4.55 6.55 -14.50
CA ALA A 113 5.12 5.21 -14.38
C ALA A 113 6.67 5.21 -14.30
N PRO A 114 7.42 5.98 -15.11
CA PRO A 114 8.88 6.05 -14.98
C PRO A 114 9.33 6.51 -13.59
N ALA A 115 8.71 7.56 -13.02
CA ALA A 115 9.06 8.02 -11.69
C ALA A 115 8.67 7.00 -10.60
N ALA A 116 7.54 6.31 -10.75
CA ALA A 116 7.12 5.27 -9.82
C ALA A 116 8.12 4.10 -9.82
N TYR A 117 8.50 3.60 -11.00
CA TYR A 117 9.39 2.45 -11.12
C TYR A 117 10.83 2.74 -10.68
N ALA A 118 11.30 3.98 -10.80
CA ALA A 118 12.60 4.38 -10.28
C ALA A 118 12.74 4.28 -8.76
N LEU A 119 11.62 4.13 -8.02
CA LEU A 119 11.61 3.97 -6.57
C LEU A 119 11.67 2.51 -6.11
N LEU A 120 11.60 1.55 -7.04
CA LEU A 120 11.62 0.12 -6.73
C LEU A 120 13.05 -0.39 -6.69
N ASP A 121 13.34 -1.22 -5.70
CA ASP A 121 14.52 -2.08 -5.73
C ASP A 121 14.19 -3.29 -6.63
N PRO A 122 15.08 -3.66 -7.56
CA PRO A 122 14.89 -4.85 -8.37
C PRO A 122 14.88 -6.09 -7.47
N PHE A 123 14.08 -7.09 -7.82
CA PHE A 123 14.30 -8.42 -7.24
C PHE A 123 15.66 -8.94 -7.70
N ASP A 124 16.40 -9.59 -6.80
CA ASP A 124 17.59 -10.35 -7.17
C ASP A 124 17.16 -11.54 -8.05
N VAL A 125 16.99 -11.29 -9.34
CA VAL A 125 16.85 -12.34 -10.34
C VAL A 125 18.24 -12.76 -10.76
N SER A 126 18.73 -13.85 -10.15
CA SER A 126 19.85 -14.57 -10.74
C SER A 126 19.39 -15.07 -12.13
N PRO A 127 20.08 -14.73 -13.23
CA PRO A 127 19.70 -15.21 -14.55
C PRO A 127 19.88 -16.73 -14.60
N GLY A 128 18.79 -17.49 -14.54
CA GLY A 128 18.83 -18.95 -14.65
C GLY A 128 17.76 -19.78 -13.93
N GLN A 129 16.72 -19.19 -13.34
CA GLN A 129 15.63 -19.94 -12.67
C GLN A 129 14.22 -19.66 -13.24
N LEU A 130 14.10 -19.54 -14.55
CA LEU A 130 12.81 -19.67 -15.26
C LEU A 130 12.83 -20.94 -16.11
#